data_AF-A0A4S8PYT6-F1
#
_entry.id   AF-A0A4S8PYT6-F1
#
_cell.length_a   1.000
_cell.length_b   1.000
_cell.length_c   1.000
_cell.angle_alpha   90.00
_cell.angle_beta   90.00
_cell.angle_gamma   90.00
#
_symmetry.space_group_name_H-M   'P 1'
#
loop_
_entity.id
_entity.type
_entity.pdbx_description
1 polymer ?
#
loop_
_entity_poly.entity_id
_entity_poly.type
_entity_poly.pdbx_seq_one_letter_code
_entity_poly.pdbx_strand_id
1 'polypeptide(L)'
;MYNDALNDLKADILAAPSEDRVHLKSLFDQHLERALACVVSTDYVEDCLFQIEEALSLFCTNAAESSSVRTYLLGAIEALRDELHLCDVEVDARKVAVGF
;
A
#
# COMPACT_ATOMS: atom_id res chain seq x y z
N MET A 1 10.64 6.64 5.79
CA MET A 1 10.25 5.27 6.22
C MET A 1 8.91 4.95 5.58
N TYR A 2 8.51 3.69 5.43
CA TYR A 2 7.31 3.28 4.66
C TYR A 2 6.05 4.13 4.90
N ASN A 3 5.86 4.65 6.12
CA ASN A 3 4.79 5.60 6.45
C ASN A 3 4.74 6.84 5.55
N ASP A 4 5.88 7.44 5.22
CA ASP A 4 5.92 8.64 4.36
C ASP A 4 5.45 8.30 2.95
N ALA A 5 5.92 7.17 2.40
CA ALA A 5 5.54 6.70 1.06
C ALA A 5 4.04 6.34 1.00
N LEU A 6 3.50 5.68 2.02
CA LEU A 6 2.08 5.34 2.08
C LEU A 6 1.19 6.59 2.29
N ASN A 7 1.66 7.60 3.03
CA ASN A 7 0.96 8.87 3.18
C ASN A 7 0.94 9.67 1.88
N ASP A 8 2.08 9.74 1.17
CA ASP A 8 2.18 10.38 -0.14
C ASP A 8 1.23 9.70 -1.13
N LEU A 9 1.24 8.35 -1.17
CA LEU A 9 0.34 7.56 -1.99
C LEU A 9 -1.14 7.83 -1.69
N LYS A 10 -1.51 7.92 -0.41
CA LYS A 10 -2.87 8.24 0.02
C LYS A 10 -3.30 9.62 -0.46
N ALA A 11 -2.42 10.61 -0.37
CA ALA A 11 -2.68 11.96 -0.85
C ALA A 11 -2.86 11.99 -2.38
N ASP A 12 -2.01 11.28 -3.11
CA ASP A 12 -2.10 11.17 -4.57
C ASP A 12 -3.39 10.50 -5.03
N ILE A 13 -3.84 9.43 -4.38
CA ILE A 13 -5.12 8.75 -4.69
C ILE A 13 -6.32 9.67 -4.44
N LEU A 14 -6.27 10.48 -3.39
CA LEU A 14 -7.33 11.44 -3.07
C LEU A 14 -7.37 12.60 -4.08
N ALA A 15 -6.20 13.09 -4.49
CA ALA A 15 -6.06 14.22 -5.41
C ALA A 15 -6.25 13.83 -6.88
N ALA A 16 -6.00 12.58 -7.25
CA ALA A 16 -6.01 12.16 -8.64
C ALA A 16 -7.42 12.24 -9.26
N PRO A 17 -7.55 12.82 -10.47
CA PRO A 17 -8.79 12.76 -11.23
C PRO A 17 -9.05 11.32 -11.70
N SER A 18 -10.31 10.90 -11.74
CA SER A 18 -10.76 9.56 -12.15
C SER A 18 -10.43 9.21 -13.62
N GLU A 19 -9.98 10.20 -14.39
CA GLU A 19 -9.60 10.08 -15.80
C GLU A 19 -8.11 9.71 -15.98
N ASP A 20 -7.24 9.95 -14.99
CA ASP A 20 -5.79 9.76 -15.13
C ASP A 20 -5.29 8.44 -14.50
N ARG A 21 -5.86 7.34 -14.97
CA ARG A 21 -5.69 5.99 -14.41
C ARG A 21 -4.29 5.43 -14.61
N VAL A 22 -3.66 5.73 -15.73
CA VAL A 22 -2.32 5.25 -16.07
C VAL A 22 -1.28 5.93 -15.17
N HIS A 23 -1.42 7.24 -14.96
CA HIS A 23 -0.55 7.97 -14.06
C HIS A 23 -0.71 7.50 -12.61
N LEU A 24 -1.96 7.29 -12.17
CA LEU A 24 -2.27 6.81 -10.83
C LEU A 24 -1.66 5.42 -10.56
N LYS A 25 -1.74 4.50 -11.52
CA LYS A 25 -1.08 3.20 -11.43
C LYS A 25 0.44 3.34 -11.28
N SER A 26 1.07 4.18 -12.11
CA SER A 26 2.52 4.39 -12.04
C SER A 26 2.98 5.02 -10.71
N LEU A 27 2.19 5.94 -10.14
CA LEU A 27 2.45 6.49 -8.81
C LEU A 27 2.31 5.42 -7.74
N PHE A 28 1.30 4.56 -7.88
CA PHE A 28 1.10 3.45 -6.97
C PHE A 28 2.31 2.52 -6.93
N ASP A 29 2.75 2.02 -8.10
CA ASP A 29 3.89 1.11 -8.21
C ASP A 29 5.16 1.75 -7.59
N GLN A 30 5.39 3.04 -7.86
CA GLN A 30 6.55 3.76 -7.33
C GLN A 30 6.52 3.90 -5.79
N HIS A 31 5.38 4.26 -5.21
CA HIS A 31 5.26 4.40 -3.76
C HIS A 31 5.29 3.05 -3.05
N LEU A 32 4.71 2.01 -3.66
CA LEU A 32 4.74 0.64 -3.14
C LEU A 32 6.18 0.11 -3.09
N GLU A 33 6.93 0.25 -4.19
CA GLU A 33 8.34 -0.14 -4.27
C GLU A 33 9.15 0.58 -3.17
N ARG A 34 8.90 1.89 -2.98
CA ARG A 34 9.56 2.68 -1.94
C ARG A 34 9.17 2.26 -0.53
N ALA A 35 7.91 1.88 -0.29
CA ALA A 35 7.43 1.41 1.00
C ALA A 35 8.01 0.04 1.37
N LEU A 36 8.19 -0.84 0.38
CA LEU A 36 8.67 -2.21 0.56
C LEU A 36 10.20 -2.35 0.50
N ALA A 37 10.92 -1.32 0.04
CA ALA A 37 12.37 -1.36 -0.19
C ALA A 37 13.21 -1.82 1.02
N CYS A 38 12.68 -1.75 2.24
CA CYS A 38 13.38 -2.14 3.46
C CYS A 38 12.62 -3.16 4.32
N VAL A 39 11.53 -3.75 3.81
CA VAL A 39 10.69 -4.69 4.56
C VAL A 39 10.88 -6.11 4.05
N VAL A 40 10.96 -7.07 4.96
CA VAL A 40 10.94 -8.49 4.62
C VAL A 40 9.48 -8.85 4.31
N SER A 41 9.22 -9.25 3.07
CA SER A 41 7.88 -9.68 2.63
C SER A 41 7.38 -10.83 3.51
N THR A 42 6.13 -10.74 3.98
CA THR A 42 5.40 -11.80 4.67
C THR A 42 4.18 -12.18 3.85
N ASP A 43 3.61 -13.37 4.08
CA ASP A 43 2.38 -13.80 3.38
C ASP A 43 1.24 -12.77 3.51
N TYR A 44 1.14 -12.09 4.67
CA TYR A 44 0.15 -11.04 4.93
C TYR A 44 0.44 -9.74 4.16
N VAL A 45 1.71 -9.37 4.00
CA VAL A 45 2.11 -8.26 3.12
C VAL A 45 1.74 -8.60 1.68
N GLU A 46 2.04 -9.81 1.21
CA GLU A 46 1.71 -10.25 -0.16
C GLU A 46 0.20 -10.26 -0.44
N ASP A 47 -0.62 -10.70 0.53
CA ASP A 47 -2.07 -10.63 0.44
C ASP A 47 -2.57 -9.18 0.31
N CYS A 48 -2.00 -8.25 1.08
CA CYS A 48 -2.33 -6.83 0.98
C CYS A 48 -1.96 -6.26 -0.41
N LEU A 49 -0.80 -6.64 -0.94
CA LEU A 49 -0.35 -6.21 -2.27
C LEU A 49 -1.28 -6.75 -3.37
N PHE A 50 -1.70 -8.01 -3.25
CA PHE A 50 -2.65 -8.61 -4.19
C PHE A 50 -4.00 -7.87 -4.20
N GLN A 51 -4.55 -7.56 -3.02
CA GLN A 51 -5.80 -6.80 -2.90
C GLN A 51 -5.69 -5.40 -3.51
N ILE A 52 -4.55 -4.75 -3.32
CA ILE A 52 -4.23 -3.45 -3.90
C ILE A 52 -4.19 -3.52 -5.44
N GLU A 53 -3.50 -4.52 -6.00
CA GLU A 53 -3.40 -4.69 -7.45
C GLU A 53 -4.76 -4.98 -8.09
N GLU A 54 -5.56 -5.84 -7.45
CA GLU A 54 -6.93 -6.15 -7.88
C GLU A 54 -7.79 -4.87 -7.90
N ALA A 55 -7.72 -4.08 -6.82
CA ALA A 55 -8.44 -2.82 -6.71
C ALA A 55 -8.02 -1.82 -7.79
N LEU A 56 -6.72 -1.71 -8.09
CA LEU A 56 -6.22 -0.86 -9.17
C LEU A 56 -6.70 -1.31 -10.54
N SER A 57 -6.74 -2.62 -10.78
CA SER A 57 -7.27 -3.19 -12.02
C SER A 57 -8.75 -2.86 -12.20
N LEU A 58 -9.54 -2.98 -11.13
CA LEU A 58 -10.96 -2.58 -11.10
C LEU A 58 -11.13 -1.07 -11.33
N PHE A 59 -10.30 -0.25 -10.70
CA PHE A 59 -10.30 1.21 -10.88
C PHE A 59 -10.01 1.59 -12.34
N CYS A 60 -9.08 0.87 -12.98
CA CYS A 60 -8.70 1.12 -14.36
C CYS A 60 -9.80 0.74 -15.35
N THR A 61 -10.60 -0.28 -15.05
CA THR A 61 -11.59 -0.86 -15.97
C THR A 61 -12.99 -0.30 -15.81
N ASN A 62 -13.40 0.12 -14.60
CA ASN A 62 -14.78 0.51 -14.32
C ASN A 62 -14.92 1.96 -13.84
N ALA A 63 -15.26 2.88 -14.76
CA ALA A 63 -15.40 4.31 -14.46
C ALA A 63 -16.52 4.62 -13.46
N ALA A 64 -17.60 3.86 -13.51
CA ALA A 64 -18.83 4.12 -12.75
C ALA A 64 -18.69 3.85 -11.25
N GLU A 65 -17.73 2.99 -10.85
CA GLU A 65 -17.51 2.57 -9.46
C GLU A 65 -16.25 3.19 -8.85
N SER A 66 -15.69 4.20 -9.51
CA SER A 66 -14.40 4.80 -9.16
C SER A 66 -14.34 5.36 -7.72
N SER A 67 -15.45 5.79 -7.11
CA SER A 67 -15.45 6.22 -5.70
C SER A 67 -15.41 5.05 -4.70
N SER A 68 -16.15 3.98 -4.96
CA SER A 68 -16.18 2.77 -4.15
C SER A 68 -14.83 2.06 -4.20
N VAL A 69 -14.26 1.93 -5.40
CA VAL A 69 -12.93 1.34 -5.60
C VAL A 69 -11.83 2.21 -4.96
N ARG A 70 -11.96 3.54 -5.01
CA ARG A 70 -11.04 4.45 -4.29
C ARG A 70 -11.11 4.23 -2.78
N THR A 71 -12.30 4.05 -2.23
CA THR A 71 -12.46 3.78 -0.79
C THR A 71 -11.83 2.44 -0.41
N TYR A 72 -12.02 1.41 -1.24
CA TYR A 72 -11.39 0.11 -1.06
C TYR A 72 -9.85 0.19 -1.13
N LEU A 73 -9.29 0.90 -2.11
CA LEU A 73 -7.84 1.16 -2.22
C LEU A 73 -7.28 1.81 -0.96
N LEU A 74 -7.95 2.84 -0.44
CA LEU A 74 -7.54 3.51 0.79
C LEU A 74 -7.56 2.54 1.98
N GLY A 75 -8.55 1.66 2.06
CA GLY A 75 -8.61 0.62 3.09
C GLY A 75 -7.47 -0.39 2.98
N ALA A 76 -7.16 -0.87 1.78
CA ALA A 76 -6.08 -1.82 1.54
C ALA A 76 -4.68 -1.22 1.86
N ILE A 77 -4.48 0.08 1.59
CA ILE A 77 -3.25 0.79 1.97
C ILE A 77 -3.10 0.89 3.49
N GLU A 78 -4.20 1.15 4.21
CA GLU A 78 -4.17 1.21 5.67
C GLU A 78 -3.89 -0.18 6.26
N ALA A 79 -4.46 -1.25 5.70
CA ALA A 79 -4.14 -2.63 6.08
C ALA A 79 -2.65 -2.96 5.84
N LEU A 80 -2.11 -2.61 4.67
CA LEU A 80 -0.68 -2.77 4.39
C LEU A 80 0.17 -2.02 5.41
N ARG A 81 -0.20 -0.77 5.77
CA ARG A 81 0.55 0.01 6.77
C ARG A 81 0.59 -0.70 8.12
N ASP A 82 -0.54 -1.25 8.56
CA ASP A 82 -0.64 -1.96 9.83
C ASP A 82 0.24 -3.23 9.82
N GLU A 83 0.24 -3.99 8.72
CA GLU A 83 1.12 -5.16 8.55
C GLU A 83 2.61 -4.79 8.53
N LEU A 84 2.99 -3.73 7.81
CA LEU A 84 4.39 -3.26 7.81
C LEU A 84 4.82 -2.78 9.20
N HIS A 85 3.90 -2.18 9.97
CA HIS A 85 4.18 -1.79 11.34
C HIS A 85 4.39 -3.00 12.26
N LEU A 86 3.57 -4.05 12.11
CA LEU A 86 3.77 -5.31 12.83
C LEU A 86 5.11 -5.95 12.49
N CYS A 87 5.51 -5.95 11.22
CA CYS A 87 6.81 -6.45 10.79
C CYS A 87 7.98 -5.70 11.46
N ASP A 88 7.89 -4.37 11.57
CA ASP A 88 8.92 -3.53 12.22
C ASP A 88 9.02 -3.83 13.73
N VAL A 89 7.86 -3.93 14.40
CA VAL A 89 7.78 -4.26 15.83
C VAL A 89 8.31 -5.67 16.12
N GLU A 90 8.01 -6.67 15.28
CA GLU A 90 8.52 -8.04 15.44
C GLU A 90 10.04 -8.11 15.25
N VAL A 91 10.60 -7.36 14.30
CA VAL A 91 12.05 -7.28 14.08
C VAL A 91 12.74 -6.68 15.30
N ASP A 92 12.20 -5.60 15.87
CA ASP A 92 12.76 -4.99 17.08
C ASP A 92 12.63 -5.91 18.30
N ALA A 93 11.50 -6.60 18.48
CA ALA A 93 11.32 -7.58 19.55
C ALA A 93 12.34 -8.73 19.46
N ARG A 94 12.63 -9.24 18.26
CA ARG A 94 13.66 -10.26 18.04
C ARG A 94 15.07 -9.73 18.33
N LYS A 95 15.40 -8.49 17.97
CA LYS A 95 16.70 -7.88 18.30
C LYS A 95 16.90 -7.72 19.80
N VAL A 96 15.86 -7.37 20.54
CA VAL A 96 15.92 -7.24 22.02
C VAL A 96 16.12 -8.60 22.70
N ALA A 97 15.53 -9.67 22.18
CA ALA A 97 15.64 -11.01 22.77
C ALA A 97 17.01 -11.69 22.57
N VAL A 98 17.80 -11.27 21.58
CA VAL A 98 19.11 -11.87 21.24
C VAL A 98 20.28 -11.11 21.91
N GLY A 99 19.99 -10.06 22.70
CA GLY A 99 20.98 -9.38 23.53
C GLY A 99 21.19 -10.09 24.88
N PHE A 100 21.90 -11.22 24.88
CA PHE A 100 22.48 -11.84 26.09
C PHE A 100 23.90 -12.33 25.80
#